data_AF-A0A0J1H9P6-F1
#
_entry.id   AF-A0A0J1H9P6-F1
#
_cell.length_a   1.000
_cell.length_b   1.000
_cell.length_c   1.000
_cell.angle_alpha   90.00
_cell.angle_beta   90.00
_cell.angle_gamma   90.00
#
_symmetry.space_group_name_H-M   'P 1'
#
loop_
_entity.id
_entity.type
_entity.pdbx_description
1 polymer ?
#
loop_
_entity_poly.entity_id
_entity_poly.type
_entity_poly.pdbx_seq_one_letter_code
_entity_poly.pdbx_strand_id
1 'polypeptide(L)'
;MFLNKIEQFYHDYFRASADEKASIAQQYLNPDVKWCVAHPVNDLNNPQSAHEQFLIQLQSALPDIERRPQIVMDGEYEGRTWYNSTGYFVGTFDNALFGIPATGKTLYLRYTELVCIEDNQITESYMIPDFIDAMNQAGVNPLRKSLGHDGLVPAPATCDGFNHGAVCPDRSQKSLQLVLDMLACLGRFDGKDLYSMDLENYWHDDFMWYGPAGIGTTRGIKGFRNHHQAPFVFAFPDRGVTVDINILAQNDYVSTGGWPHMFGTHTGHSGWLGMAPTSKRIDLRVMDFWRREGDLLKENWVAIDIIHMLLQLGYDVFAQMKEQLEGPTYA
;
A
#
# COMPACT_ATOMS: atom_id res chain seq x y z
N MET A 1 -21.58 -15.72 -2.27
CA MET A 1 -20.33 -15.40 -2.98
C MET A 1 -19.28 -16.32 -2.40
N PHE A 2 -18.55 -17.10 -3.22
CA PHE A 2 -17.44 -17.88 -2.68
C PHE A 2 -16.32 -16.90 -2.29
N LEU A 3 -15.97 -16.88 -1.02
CA LEU A 3 -14.83 -16.10 -0.52
C LEU A 3 -13.55 -16.69 -1.13
N ASN A 4 -12.65 -15.86 -1.67
CA ASN A 4 -11.33 -16.35 -2.07
C ASN A 4 -10.56 -16.82 -0.81
N LYS A 5 -9.44 -17.50 -1.00
CA LYS A 5 -8.73 -18.16 0.11
C LYS A 5 -8.21 -17.17 1.18
N ILE A 6 -7.90 -15.93 0.81
CA ILE A 6 -7.47 -14.87 1.73
C ILE A 6 -8.65 -14.33 2.52
N GLU A 7 -9.78 -14.11 1.84
CA GLU A 7 -11.02 -13.74 2.52
C GLU A 7 -11.44 -14.81 3.52
N GLN A 8 -11.31 -16.10 3.16
CA GLN A 8 -11.56 -17.21 4.08
C GLN A 8 -10.60 -17.19 5.27
N PHE A 9 -9.30 -16.99 5.03
CA PHE A 9 -8.30 -16.89 6.09
C PHE A 9 -8.65 -15.79 7.10
N TYR A 10 -8.87 -14.55 6.65
CA TYR A 10 -9.21 -13.44 7.54
C TYR A 10 -10.57 -13.65 8.21
N HIS A 11 -11.56 -14.18 7.48
CA HIS A 11 -12.88 -14.52 8.02
C HIS A 11 -12.77 -15.49 9.21
N ASP A 12 -12.03 -16.57 9.04
CA ASP A 12 -11.88 -17.63 10.03
C ASP A 12 -11.00 -17.18 11.18
N TYR A 13 -9.87 -16.52 10.90
CA TYR A 13 -8.95 -16.03 11.92
C TYR A 13 -9.61 -14.99 12.83
N PHE A 14 -10.33 -14.00 12.29
CA PHE A 14 -10.95 -12.97 13.11
C PHE A 14 -12.14 -13.49 13.94
N ARG A 15 -12.84 -14.53 13.48
CA ARG A 15 -13.96 -15.15 14.23
C ARG A 15 -13.53 -16.25 15.21
N ALA A 16 -12.34 -16.81 15.05
CA ALA A 16 -11.81 -17.83 15.95
C ALA A 16 -11.63 -17.29 17.38
N SER A 17 -11.76 -18.18 18.38
CA SER A 17 -11.40 -17.86 19.76
C SER A 17 -9.88 -17.65 19.90
N ALA A 18 -9.45 -16.99 20.98
CA ALA A 18 -8.04 -16.69 21.20
C ALA A 18 -7.13 -17.94 21.12
N ASP A 19 -7.57 -19.06 21.69
CA ASP A 19 -6.82 -20.32 21.73
C ASP A 19 -6.76 -21.03 20.35
N GLU A 20 -7.67 -20.71 19.43
CA GLU A 20 -7.73 -21.33 18.10
C GLU A 20 -6.93 -20.57 17.04
N LYS A 21 -6.69 -19.26 17.23
CA LYS A 21 -6.07 -18.39 16.21
C LYS A 21 -4.69 -18.83 15.75
N ALA A 22 -3.85 -19.32 16.67
CA ALA A 22 -2.53 -19.83 16.32
C ALA A 22 -2.64 -21.07 15.41
N SER A 23 -3.61 -21.95 15.69
CA SER A 23 -3.89 -23.14 14.88
C SER A 23 -4.46 -22.76 13.51
N ILE A 24 -5.36 -21.77 13.44
CA ILE A 24 -5.88 -21.25 12.15
C ILE A 24 -4.74 -20.65 11.32
N ALA A 25 -3.84 -19.87 11.91
CA ALA A 25 -2.66 -19.38 11.21
C ALA A 25 -1.81 -20.53 10.66
N GLN A 26 -1.49 -21.55 11.47
CA GLN A 26 -0.73 -22.72 11.03
C GLN A 26 -1.42 -23.54 9.93
N GLN A 27 -2.76 -23.56 9.91
CA GLN A 27 -3.51 -24.28 8.89
C GLN A 27 -3.44 -23.57 7.53
N TYR A 28 -3.61 -22.24 7.52
CA TYR A 28 -3.71 -21.45 6.29
C TYR A 28 -2.37 -21.00 5.74
N LEU A 29 -1.38 -20.76 6.60
CA LEU A 29 -0.06 -20.27 6.20
C LEU A 29 0.88 -21.46 6.04
N ASN A 30 1.70 -21.42 4.98
CA ASN A 30 2.76 -22.40 4.80
C ASN A 30 3.76 -22.33 5.99
N PRO A 31 4.34 -23.45 6.44
CA PRO A 31 5.33 -23.45 7.52
C PRO A 31 6.49 -22.46 7.32
N ASP A 32 6.91 -22.26 6.06
CA ASP A 32 7.98 -21.35 5.64
C ASP A 32 7.42 -20.07 4.98
N VAL A 33 6.19 -19.67 5.33
CA VAL A 33 5.54 -18.47 4.77
C VAL A 33 6.42 -17.23 4.93
N LYS A 34 6.52 -16.44 3.86
CA LYS A 34 7.05 -15.08 3.92
C LYS A 34 5.92 -14.09 4.12
N TRP A 35 5.77 -13.59 5.34
CA TRP A 35 4.72 -12.64 5.72
C TRP A 35 5.33 -11.26 5.98
N CYS A 36 5.26 -10.39 4.98
CA CYS A 36 5.83 -9.06 4.97
C CYS A 36 4.75 -8.01 5.24
N VAL A 37 4.97 -7.14 6.23
CA VAL A 37 4.07 -6.02 6.56
C VAL A 37 4.89 -4.75 6.69
N ALA A 38 4.32 -3.59 6.33
CA ALA A 38 5.03 -2.32 6.36
C ALA A 38 5.65 -2.05 7.73
N HIS A 39 6.70 -1.21 7.76
CA HIS A 39 7.31 -0.80 9.02
C HIS A 39 6.23 -0.30 10.00
N PRO A 40 6.19 -0.79 11.25
CA PRO A 40 7.32 -1.32 12.04
C PRO A 40 7.44 -2.83 12.07
N VAL A 41 6.55 -3.58 11.42
CA VAL A 41 6.51 -5.04 11.52
C VAL A 41 7.60 -5.69 10.66
N ASN A 42 7.71 -5.30 9.38
CA ASN A 42 8.66 -5.83 8.40
C ASN A 42 8.45 -7.33 8.11
N ASP A 43 9.53 -8.08 7.92
CA ASP A 43 9.51 -9.44 7.36
C ASP A 43 9.40 -10.50 8.46
N LEU A 44 8.37 -11.33 8.40
CA LEU A 44 8.10 -12.45 9.30
C LEU A 44 8.17 -13.75 8.49
N ASN A 45 8.80 -14.79 9.04
CA ASN A 45 9.23 -15.96 8.25
C ASN A 45 8.56 -17.29 8.64
N ASN A 46 7.45 -17.23 9.39
CA ASN A 46 6.67 -18.41 9.75
C ASN A 46 5.28 -18.03 10.32
N PRO A 47 4.32 -18.97 10.39
CA PRO A 47 2.97 -18.69 10.90
C PRO A 47 2.92 -18.17 12.33
N GLN A 48 3.83 -18.63 13.20
CA GLN A 48 3.87 -18.19 14.61
C GLN A 48 4.23 -16.70 14.70
N SER A 49 5.29 -16.27 14.02
CA SER A 49 5.70 -14.86 13.99
C SER A 49 4.62 -13.96 13.36
N ALA A 50 4.00 -14.39 12.26
CA ALA A 50 2.86 -13.68 11.65
C ALA A 50 1.68 -13.51 12.63
N HIS A 51 1.36 -14.57 13.38
CA HIS A 51 0.33 -14.56 14.41
C HIS A 51 0.68 -13.58 15.54
N GLU A 52 1.84 -13.74 16.18
CA GLU A 52 2.21 -13.04 17.43
C GLU A 52 2.54 -11.56 17.22
N GLN A 53 3.20 -11.23 16.10
CA GLN A 53 3.77 -9.91 15.87
C GLN A 53 2.88 -8.98 15.04
N PHE A 54 1.89 -9.53 14.31
CA PHE A 54 1.00 -8.72 13.49
C PHE A 54 -0.49 -9.05 13.68
N LEU A 55 -0.91 -10.27 13.36
CA LEU A 55 -2.34 -10.59 13.24
C LEU A 55 -3.08 -10.40 14.57
N ILE A 56 -2.49 -10.86 15.69
CA ILE A 56 -3.10 -10.69 17.00
C ILE A 56 -3.03 -9.23 17.48
N GLN A 57 -2.00 -8.47 17.11
CA GLN A 57 -1.87 -7.05 17.46
C GLN A 57 -2.94 -6.22 16.75
N LEU A 58 -3.16 -6.49 15.46
CA LEU A 58 -4.21 -5.86 14.65
C LEU A 58 -5.60 -6.14 15.22
N GLN A 59 -5.90 -7.40 15.55
CA GLN A 59 -7.19 -7.75 16.14
C GLN A 59 -7.35 -7.26 17.59
N SER A 60 -6.27 -7.19 18.38
CA SER A 60 -6.32 -6.60 19.70
C SER A 60 -6.71 -5.12 19.62
N ALA A 61 -6.11 -4.38 18.68
CA ALA A 61 -6.44 -2.98 18.41
C ALA A 61 -7.88 -2.78 17.94
N LEU A 62 -8.41 -3.73 17.16
CA LEU A 62 -9.76 -3.73 16.59
C LEU A 62 -10.51 -5.03 16.99
N PRO A 63 -11.08 -5.14 18.20
CA PRO A 63 -11.68 -6.39 18.68
C PRO A 63 -12.83 -6.91 17.80
N ASP A 64 -13.54 -6.02 17.14
CA ASP A 64 -14.65 -6.25 16.20
C ASP A 64 -14.22 -6.07 14.72
N ILE A 65 -12.93 -6.28 14.43
CA ILE A 65 -12.34 -6.09 13.09
C ILE A 65 -13.11 -6.79 11.98
N GLU A 66 -13.36 -6.02 10.92
CA GLU A 66 -13.93 -6.45 9.66
C GLU A 66 -12.97 -6.08 8.53
N ARG A 67 -12.65 -7.04 7.66
CA ARG A 67 -11.92 -6.77 6.42
C ARG A 67 -12.91 -6.42 5.32
N ARG A 68 -12.76 -5.23 4.74
CA ARG A 68 -13.57 -4.63 3.67
C ARG A 68 -12.71 -4.34 2.45
N PRO A 69 -12.43 -5.35 1.61
CA PRO A 69 -11.80 -5.12 0.32
C PRO A 69 -12.61 -4.12 -0.53
N GLN A 70 -11.95 -3.44 -1.46
CA GLN A 70 -12.59 -2.56 -2.44
C GLN A 70 -12.23 -2.97 -3.87
N ILE A 71 -11.02 -3.49 -4.07
CA ILE A 71 -10.56 -4.12 -5.31
C ILE A 71 -9.95 -5.46 -4.95
N VAL A 72 -10.32 -6.51 -5.66
CA VAL A 72 -9.73 -7.85 -5.57
C VAL A 72 -9.42 -8.32 -6.97
N MET A 73 -8.19 -8.76 -7.19
CA MET A 73 -7.73 -9.36 -8.44
C MET A 73 -7.09 -10.70 -8.15
N ASP A 74 -7.35 -11.68 -9.00
CA ASP A 74 -6.73 -13.00 -8.94
C ASP A 74 -6.21 -13.41 -10.32
N GLY A 75 -5.10 -14.13 -10.34
CA GLY A 75 -4.48 -14.55 -11.59
C GLY A 75 -3.15 -15.28 -11.40
N GLU A 76 -2.57 -15.70 -12.52
CA GLU A 76 -1.27 -16.35 -12.53
C GLU A 76 -0.17 -15.36 -12.95
N TYR A 77 0.96 -15.41 -12.26
CA TYR A 77 2.19 -14.71 -12.63
C TYR A 77 3.38 -15.63 -12.39
N GLU A 78 4.22 -15.81 -13.41
CA GLU A 78 5.37 -16.73 -13.40
C GLU A 78 5.04 -18.16 -12.91
N GLY A 79 3.85 -18.67 -13.28
CA GLY A 79 3.40 -20.02 -12.93
C GLY A 79 2.88 -20.17 -11.49
N ARG A 80 2.69 -19.06 -10.78
CA ARG A 80 2.21 -19.02 -9.39
C ARG A 80 0.87 -18.30 -9.33
N THR A 81 0.00 -18.72 -8.40
CA THR A 81 -1.31 -18.10 -8.22
C THR A 81 -1.23 -16.95 -7.23
N TRP A 82 -1.64 -15.77 -7.67
CA TRP A 82 -1.63 -14.54 -6.89
C TRP A 82 -3.02 -14.00 -6.69
N TYR A 83 -3.21 -13.38 -5.53
CA TYR A 83 -4.38 -12.61 -5.18
C TYR A 83 -3.91 -11.27 -4.64
N ASN A 84 -4.34 -10.20 -5.30
CA ASN A 84 -3.97 -8.85 -4.96
C ASN A 84 -5.24 -8.11 -4.53
N SER A 85 -5.16 -7.36 -3.43
CA SER A 85 -6.31 -6.54 -3.03
C SER A 85 -5.92 -5.21 -2.36
N THR A 86 -6.84 -4.26 -2.39
CA THR A 86 -6.76 -3.03 -1.60
C THR A 86 -8.13 -2.72 -1.01
N GLY A 87 -8.15 -2.14 0.17
CA GLY A 87 -9.37 -1.86 0.92
C GLY A 87 -9.07 -1.43 2.35
N TYR A 88 -9.93 -1.84 3.28
CA TYR A 88 -9.86 -1.43 4.68
C TYR A 88 -9.97 -2.60 5.65
N PHE A 89 -9.23 -2.53 6.75
CA PHE A 89 -9.67 -3.12 8.01
C PHE A 89 -10.45 -2.06 8.78
N VAL A 90 -11.64 -2.42 9.28
CA VAL A 90 -12.54 -1.51 9.97
C VAL A 90 -12.96 -2.11 11.30
N GLY A 91 -12.92 -1.32 12.36
CA GLY A 91 -13.38 -1.74 13.68
C GLY A 91 -13.35 -0.58 14.67
N THR A 92 -13.80 -0.86 15.89
CA THR A 92 -13.66 0.03 17.04
C THR A 92 -12.22 -0.01 17.54
N PHE A 93 -11.54 1.13 17.52
CA PHE A 93 -10.12 1.24 17.88
C PHE A 93 -9.96 1.34 19.41
N ASP A 94 -9.93 0.18 20.05
CA ASP A 94 -10.05 0.01 21.50
C ASP A 94 -8.71 -0.19 22.22
N ASN A 95 -7.70 -0.74 21.52
CA ASN A 95 -6.36 -0.91 22.08
C ASN A 95 -5.31 -0.28 21.17
N ALA A 96 -4.15 0.05 21.72
CA ALA A 96 -3.08 0.67 20.94
C ALA A 96 -2.59 -0.26 19.82
N LEU A 97 -2.36 0.30 18.63
CA LEU A 97 -1.80 -0.40 17.48
C LEU A 97 -0.36 0.07 17.26
N PHE A 98 0.62 -0.76 17.63
CA PHE A 98 2.05 -0.41 17.53
C PHE A 98 2.39 0.95 18.19
N GLY A 99 1.74 1.26 19.32
CA GLY A 99 1.89 2.52 20.05
C GLY A 99 0.97 3.65 19.59
N ILE A 100 0.28 3.53 18.45
CA ILE A 100 -0.78 4.48 18.07
C ILE A 100 -1.91 4.31 19.09
N PRO A 101 -2.29 5.35 19.84
CA PRO A 101 -3.26 5.22 20.92
C PRO A 101 -4.66 4.98 20.36
N ALA A 102 -5.39 4.11 21.07
CA ALA A 102 -6.81 3.87 20.84
C ALA A 102 -7.62 5.18 20.94
N THR A 103 -8.66 5.29 20.12
CA THR A 103 -9.55 6.46 20.12
C THR A 103 -10.92 6.16 20.69
N GLY A 104 -11.28 4.88 20.87
CA GLY A 104 -12.63 4.43 21.19
C GLY A 104 -13.66 4.73 20.08
N LYS A 105 -13.19 5.06 18.87
CA LYS A 105 -13.99 5.36 17.68
C LYS A 105 -13.65 4.36 16.57
N THR A 106 -14.41 4.41 15.47
CA THR A 106 -14.08 3.64 14.27
C THR A 106 -12.72 4.06 13.71
N LEU A 107 -11.83 3.08 13.51
CA LEU A 107 -10.63 3.23 12.69
C LEU A 107 -10.90 2.60 11.32
N TYR A 108 -10.57 3.33 10.26
CA TYR A 108 -10.50 2.82 8.91
C TYR A 108 -9.03 2.63 8.54
N LEU A 109 -8.47 1.45 8.77
CA LEU A 109 -7.07 1.17 8.42
C LEU A 109 -7.01 0.71 6.96
N ARG A 110 -6.63 1.61 6.06
CA ARG A 110 -6.40 1.26 4.65
C ARG A 110 -5.28 0.22 4.55
N TYR A 111 -5.43 -0.76 3.67
CA TYR A 111 -4.37 -1.70 3.33
C TYR A 111 -4.29 -1.90 1.81
N THR A 112 -3.11 -2.32 1.35
CA THR A 112 -2.89 -2.89 0.02
C THR A 112 -2.02 -4.11 0.19
N GLU A 113 -2.38 -5.21 -0.47
CA GLU A 113 -1.71 -6.50 -0.30
C GLU A 113 -1.52 -7.26 -1.63
N LEU A 114 -0.44 -8.02 -1.70
CA LEU A 114 -0.14 -9.02 -2.73
C LEU A 114 0.12 -10.35 -2.05
N VAL A 115 -0.60 -11.40 -2.43
CA VAL A 115 -0.54 -12.69 -1.72
C VAL A 115 -0.41 -13.84 -2.70
N CYS A 116 0.58 -14.70 -2.49
CA CYS A 116 0.79 -15.91 -3.27
C CYS A 116 0.20 -17.12 -2.54
N ILE A 117 -0.48 -18.00 -3.29
CA ILE A 117 -1.09 -19.21 -2.77
C ILE A 117 -0.63 -20.41 -3.58
N GLU A 118 -0.14 -21.43 -2.88
CA GLU A 118 0.28 -22.71 -3.45
C GLU A 118 -0.24 -23.83 -2.55
N ASP A 119 -0.71 -24.93 -3.14
CA ASP A 119 -1.25 -26.09 -2.40
C ASP A 119 -2.30 -25.73 -1.32
N ASN A 120 -3.15 -24.74 -1.61
CA ASN A 120 -4.16 -24.18 -0.70
C ASN A 120 -3.60 -23.54 0.58
N GLN A 121 -2.33 -23.15 0.59
CA GLN A 121 -1.70 -22.40 1.68
C GLN A 121 -1.13 -21.08 1.16
N ILE A 122 -1.12 -20.07 2.03
CA ILE A 122 -0.46 -18.79 1.77
C ILE A 122 1.06 -19.02 1.92
N THR A 123 1.80 -18.87 0.83
CA THR A 123 3.27 -18.99 0.81
C THR A 123 3.96 -17.64 0.93
N GLU A 124 3.35 -16.58 0.38
CA GLU A 124 3.85 -15.22 0.49
C GLU A 124 2.70 -14.23 0.72
N SER A 125 2.91 -13.22 1.56
CA SER A 125 2.01 -12.09 1.76
C SER A 125 2.86 -10.84 1.91
N TYR A 126 2.54 -9.81 1.14
CA TYR A 126 3.16 -8.49 1.24
C TYR A 126 2.05 -7.48 1.47
N MET A 127 2.09 -6.74 2.57
CA MET A 127 1.02 -5.82 2.96
C MET A 127 1.56 -4.45 3.37
N ILE A 128 0.95 -3.39 2.83
CA ILE A 128 1.16 -2.01 3.26
C ILE A 128 -0.13 -1.48 3.90
N PRO A 129 -0.29 -1.59 5.23
CA PRO A 129 -1.28 -0.80 5.96
C PRO A 129 -0.84 0.66 6.06
N ASP A 130 -1.79 1.60 5.95
CA ASP A 130 -1.50 3.03 6.07
C ASP A 130 -1.49 3.48 7.55
N PHE A 131 -0.40 3.16 8.25
CA PHE A 131 -0.25 3.56 9.65
C PHE A 131 -0.16 5.08 9.84
N ILE A 132 0.27 5.84 8.83
CA ILE A 132 0.28 7.31 8.89
C ILE A 132 -1.17 7.81 8.92
N ASP A 133 -2.07 7.21 8.15
CA ASP A 133 -3.49 7.55 8.20
C ASP A 133 -4.13 7.14 9.54
N ALA A 134 -3.74 6.00 10.11
CA ALA A 134 -4.16 5.64 11.47
C ALA A 134 -3.70 6.68 12.51
N MET A 135 -2.47 7.19 12.39
CA MET A 135 -1.98 8.30 13.22
C MET A 135 -2.75 9.61 12.98
N ASN A 136 -3.16 9.91 11.73
CA ASN A 136 -4.03 11.04 11.43
C ASN A 136 -5.39 10.91 12.14
N GLN A 137 -6.02 9.74 12.05
CA GLN A 137 -7.32 9.45 12.68
C GLN A 137 -7.24 9.52 14.22
N ALA A 138 -6.10 9.15 14.80
CA ALA A 138 -5.82 9.29 16.23
C ALA A 138 -5.35 10.69 16.66
N GLY A 139 -4.99 11.56 15.71
CA GLY A 139 -4.49 12.91 15.99
C GLY A 139 -3.06 12.97 16.54
N VAL A 140 -2.23 11.97 16.21
CA VAL A 140 -0.87 11.80 16.73
C VAL A 140 0.21 11.69 15.63
N ASN A 141 -0.14 12.01 14.37
CA ASN A 141 0.81 11.96 13.27
C ASN A 141 1.92 13.02 13.46
N PRO A 142 3.20 12.60 13.55
CA PRO A 142 4.29 13.54 13.77
C PRO A 142 4.75 14.27 12.51
N LEU A 143 4.27 13.86 11.33
CA LEU A 143 4.66 14.43 10.05
C LEU A 143 3.89 15.73 9.77
N ARG A 144 4.40 16.52 8.82
CA ARG A 144 3.63 17.63 8.25
C ARG A 144 2.36 17.09 7.58
N LYS A 145 1.36 17.97 7.41
CA LYS A 145 0.15 17.67 6.63
C LYS A 145 0.50 17.25 5.20
N SER A 146 -0.30 16.36 4.63
CA SER A 146 -0.23 15.96 3.22
C SER A 146 -0.37 17.17 2.29
N LEU A 147 0.23 17.08 1.09
CA LEU A 147 0.04 18.10 0.05
C LEU A 147 -1.26 17.87 -0.72
N GLY A 148 -1.63 16.60 -0.91
CA GLY A 148 -2.92 16.18 -1.43
C GLY A 148 -3.98 16.12 -0.32
N HIS A 149 -5.17 15.65 -0.69
CA HIS A 149 -6.30 15.51 0.21
C HIS A 149 -6.18 14.26 1.10
N ASP A 150 -6.17 14.46 2.42
CA ASP A 150 -6.30 13.38 3.40
C ASP A 150 -7.75 12.91 3.50
N GLY A 151 -7.96 11.62 3.76
CA GLY A 151 -9.28 11.04 4.00
C GLY A 151 -9.45 9.64 3.43
N LEU A 152 -10.68 9.13 3.52
CA LEU A 152 -11.02 7.82 2.97
C LEU A 152 -10.87 7.82 1.45
N VAL A 153 -10.25 6.76 0.98
CA VAL A 153 -10.10 6.44 -0.44
C VAL A 153 -11.32 5.63 -0.87
N PRO A 154 -12.04 6.09 -1.90
CA PRO A 154 -13.23 5.40 -2.36
C PRO A 154 -12.86 4.10 -3.09
N ALA A 155 -13.81 3.18 -3.12
CA ALA A 155 -13.81 2.09 -4.09
C ALA A 155 -13.88 2.66 -5.53
N PRO A 156 -13.58 1.87 -6.57
CA PRO A 156 -13.67 2.33 -7.95
C PRO A 156 -15.00 3.01 -8.27
N ALA A 157 -14.95 4.11 -9.03
CA ALA A 157 -16.14 4.88 -9.40
C ALA A 157 -17.21 4.04 -10.13
N THR A 158 -16.78 2.95 -10.76
CA THR A 158 -17.59 1.95 -11.47
C THR A 158 -18.25 0.90 -10.56
N CYS A 159 -17.86 0.83 -9.28
CA CYS A 159 -18.35 -0.12 -8.28
C CYS A 159 -18.20 -1.61 -8.68
N ASP A 160 -17.23 -1.93 -9.55
CA ASP A 160 -16.97 -3.26 -10.10
C ASP A 160 -15.64 -3.87 -9.62
N GLY A 161 -15.00 -3.30 -8.59
CA GLY A 161 -13.71 -3.78 -8.05
C GLY A 161 -13.69 -5.24 -7.54
N PHE A 162 -14.87 -5.86 -7.36
CA PHE A 162 -15.04 -7.27 -7.02
C PHE A 162 -15.55 -8.15 -8.17
N ASN A 163 -16.21 -7.54 -9.14
CA ASN A 163 -16.96 -8.23 -10.17
C ASN A 163 -16.57 -7.64 -11.51
N HIS A 164 -15.37 -8.01 -11.93
CA HIS A 164 -14.78 -7.58 -13.20
C HIS A 164 -15.54 -8.13 -14.42
N GLY A 165 -16.58 -8.95 -14.21
CA GLY A 165 -17.22 -9.76 -15.26
C GLY A 165 -16.33 -10.93 -15.69
N ALA A 166 -16.70 -11.60 -16.79
CA ALA A 166 -15.82 -12.59 -17.39
C ALA A 166 -14.51 -11.94 -17.85
N VAL A 167 -13.37 -12.58 -17.55
CA VAL A 167 -12.06 -12.08 -17.97
C VAL A 167 -11.94 -12.18 -19.49
N CYS A 168 -11.65 -11.06 -20.13
CA CYS A 168 -11.40 -10.96 -21.57
C CYS A 168 -9.89 -10.74 -21.80
N PRO A 169 -9.16 -11.72 -22.37
CA PRO A 169 -7.71 -11.64 -22.54
C PRO A 169 -7.25 -10.37 -23.28
N ASP A 170 -7.90 -10.00 -24.37
CA ASP A 170 -7.52 -8.81 -25.16
C ASP A 170 -7.73 -7.51 -24.37
N ARG A 171 -8.79 -7.44 -23.56
CA ARG A 171 -9.09 -6.28 -22.70
C ARG A 171 -8.05 -6.17 -21.58
N SER A 172 -7.72 -7.28 -20.92
CA SER A 172 -6.66 -7.36 -19.91
C SER A 172 -5.31 -6.93 -20.49
N GLN A 173 -4.95 -7.49 -21.66
CA GLN A 173 -3.68 -7.18 -22.32
C GLN A 173 -3.57 -5.69 -22.69
N LYS A 174 -4.67 -5.08 -23.15
CA LYS A 174 -4.71 -3.64 -23.44
C LYS A 174 -4.45 -2.80 -22.18
N SER A 175 -5.05 -3.15 -21.05
CA SER A 175 -4.84 -2.44 -19.78
C SER A 175 -3.41 -2.63 -19.27
N LEU A 176 -2.88 -3.86 -19.36
CA LEU A 176 -1.50 -4.18 -19.01
C LEU A 176 -0.52 -3.33 -19.81
N GLN A 177 -0.66 -3.33 -21.14
CA GLN A 177 0.24 -2.57 -22.00
C GLN A 177 0.20 -1.08 -21.70
N LEU A 178 -1.00 -0.51 -21.48
CA LEU A 178 -1.14 0.90 -21.14
C LEU A 178 -0.40 1.27 -19.85
N VAL A 179 -0.47 0.41 -18.82
CA VAL A 179 0.25 0.62 -17.55
C VAL A 179 1.76 0.50 -17.76
N LEU A 180 2.23 -0.52 -18.49
CA LEU A 180 3.66 -0.67 -18.80
C LEU A 180 4.22 0.54 -19.56
N ASP A 181 3.50 1.04 -20.55
CA ASP A 181 3.91 2.22 -21.31
C ASP A 181 3.89 3.49 -20.45
N MET A 182 2.92 3.63 -19.54
CA MET A 182 2.88 4.71 -18.55
C MET A 182 4.08 4.64 -17.59
N LEU A 183 4.40 3.46 -17.04
CA LEU A 183 5.55 3.26 -16.16
C LEU A 183 6.86 3.60 -16.88
N ALA A 184 6.99 3.18 -18.14
CA ALA A 184 8.11 3.57 -19.00
C ALA A 184 8.16 5.09 -19.22
N CYS A 185 7.00 5.73 -19.38
CA CYS A 185 6.88 7.19 -19.46
C CYS A 185 7.38 7.88 -18.18
N LEU A 186 6.99 7.41 -16.99
CA LEU A 186 7.53 7.93 -15.72
C LEU A 186 9.05 7.73 -15.60
N GLY A 187 9.60 6.66 -16.19
CA GLY A 187 11.03 6.39 -16.23
C GLY A 187 11.85 7.40 -17.05
N ARG A 188 11.21 8.22 -17.89
CA ARG A 188 11.89 9.21 -18.74
C ARG A 188 12.36 10.48 -18.02
N PHE A 189 12.07 10.62 -16.73
CA PHE A 189 12.46 11.82 -15.99
C PHE A 189 13.97 12.08 -16.12
N ASP A 190 14.34 13.24 -16.65
CA ASP A 190 15.72 13.62 -16.94
C ASP A 190 16.46 14.23 -15.72
N GLY A 191 15.82 14.22 -14.55
CA GLY A 191 16.31 14.84 -13.32
C GLY A 191 16.04 16.35 -13.22
N LYS A 192 15.39 16.97 -14.21
CA LYS A 192 15.27 18.43 -14.32
C LYS A 192 13.86 18.91 -14.67
N ASP A 193 13.23 18.32 -15.68
CA ASP A 193 11.97 18.80 -16.23
C ASP A 193 10.88 17.73 -16.12
N LEU A 194 9.77 18.09 -15.48
CA LEU A 194 8.59 17.22 -15.37
C LEU A 194 7.96 16.91 -16.72
N TYR A 195 8.12 17.80 -17.71
CA TYR A 195 7.56 17.62 -19.05
C TYR A 195 8.35 16.62 -19.91
N SER A 196 9.44 16.04 -19.39
CA SER A 196 10.03 14.82 -19.97
C SER A 196 9.12 13.58 -19.83
N MET A 197 8.07 13.69 -19.00
CA MET A 197 7.03 12.67 -18.78
C MET A 197 5.68 13.17 -19.34
N ASP A 198 5.33 12.68 -20.53
CA ASP A 198 4.10 13.02 -21.27
C ASP A 198 2.86 12.30 -20.72
N LEU A 199 2.46 12.64 -19.49
CA LEU A 199 1.35 12.00 -18.78
C LEU A 199 0.01 12.10 -19.54
N GLU A 200 -0.16 13.17 -20.32
CA GLU A 200 -1.34 13.47 -21.13
C GLU A 200 -1.67 12.36 -22.15
N ASN A 201 -0.69 11.53 -22.52
CA ASN A 201 -0.89 10.41 -23.45
C ASN A 201 -1.45 9.16 -22.78
N TYR A 202 -1.42 9.08 -21.44
CA TYR A 202 -1.76 7.88 -20.68
C TYR A 202 -2.89 8.09 -19.69
N TRP A 203 -3.16 9.35 -19.30
CA TRP A 203 -4.11 9.71 -18.25
C TRP A 203 -5.27 10.51 -18.77
N HIS A 204 -6.46 10.25 -18.21
CA HIS A 204 -7.55 11.22 -18.26
C HIS A 204 -7.11 12.54 -17.63
N ASP A 205 -7.60 13.67 -18.14
CA ASP A 205 -7.26 15.01 -17.64
C ASP A 205 -7.67 15.22 -16.17
N ASP A 206 -8.68 14.49 -15.72
CA ASP A 206 -9.29 14.55 -14.40
C ASP A 206 -9.07 13.29 -13.55
N PHE A 207 -8.10 12.44 -13.90
CA PHE A 207 -7.83 11.18 -13.21
C PHE A 207 -7.65 11.36 -11.69
N MET A 208 -7.98 10.31 -10.93
CA MET A 208 -7.77 10.28 -9.49
C MET A 208 -6.54 9.45 -9.14
N TRP A 209 -5.67 10.03 -8.33
CA TRP A 209 -4.53 9.32 -7.75
C TRP A 209 -4.69 9.29 -6.24
N TYR A 210 -4.89 8.10 -5.69
CA TYR A 210 -5.19 7.85 -4.29
C TYR A 210 -3.93 7.38 -3.55
N GLY A 211 -3.07 8.33 -3.20
CA GLY A 211 -1.86 8.07 -2.42
C GLY A 211 -2.12 7.77 -0.95
N PRO A 212 -1.09 7.25 -0.24
CA PRO A 212 -1.13 7.08 1.21
C PRO A 212 -1.06 8.44 1.93
N ALA A 213 -1.41 8.44 3.21
CA ALA A 213 -1.22 9.59 4.08
C ALA A 213 0.25 10.04 4.15
N GLY A 214 0.47 11.34 4.31
CA GLY A 214 1.76 12.01 4.09
C GLY A 214 1.90 12.57 2.67
N ILE A 215 1.24 11.96 1.68
CA ILE A 215 1.12 12.50 0.32
C ILE A 215 -0.31 12.95 0.04
N GLY A 216 -1.29 12.08 0.25
CA GLY A 216 -2.72 12.32 0.05
C GLY A 216 -3.22 12.12 -1.38
N THR A 217 -4.54 12.27 -1.57
CA THR A 217 -5.22 12.11 -2.86
C THR A 217 -5.02 13.33 -3.75
N THR A 218 -4.82 13.12 -5.05
CA THR A 218 -4.72 14.18 -6.05
C THR A 218 -5.69 13.96 -7.21
N ARG A 219 -6.01 15.05 -7.94
CA ARG A 219 -6.91 15.04 -9.09
C ARG A 219 -6.28 15.73 -10.29
N GLY A 220 -6.34 15.05 -11.43
CA GLY A 220 -5.82 15.50 -12.71
C GLY A 220 -4.30 15.67 -12.74
N ILE A 221 -3.76 15.85 -13.95
CA ILE A 221 -2.31 15.92 -14.18
C ILE A 221 -1.64 17.04 -13.39
N LYS A 222 -2.26 18.22 -13.33
CA LYS A 222 -1.73 19.36 -12.57
C LYS A 222 -1.69 19.07 -11.07
N GLY A 223 -2.75 18.47 -10.51
CA GLY A 223 -2.80 18.13 -9.09
C GLY A 223 -1.76 17.07 -8.72
N PHE A 224 -1.66 16.02 -9.55
CA PHE A 224 -0.64 14.99 -9.41
C PHE A 224 0.79 15.55 -9.48
N ARG A 225 1.07 16.40 -10.49
CA ARG A 225 2.36 17.10 -10.64
C ARG A 225 2.71 17.91 -9.38
N ASN A 226 1.79 18.73 -8.92
CA ASN A 226 2.04 19.65 -7.81
C ASN A 226 2.20 18.95 -6.45
N HIS A 227 1.39 17.93 -6.19
CA HIS A 227 1.25 17.41 -4.83
C HIS A 227 1.93 16.05 -4.61
N HIS A 228 2.30 15.35 -5.69
CA HIS A 228 3.01 14.07 -5.60
C HIS A 228 4.26 14.01 -6.48
N GLN A 229 4.11 14.11 -7.81
CA GLN A 229 5.20 13.82 -8.74
C GLN A 229 6.37 14.77 -8.53
N ALA A 230 6.17 16.09 -8.60
CA ALA A 230 7.26 17.06 -8.45
C ALA A 230 7.93 16.96 -7.07
N PRO A 231 7.18 16.95 -5.93
CA PRO A 231 7.79 16.72 -4.63
C PRO A 231 8.68 15.48 -4.58
N PHE A 232 8.24 14.36 -5.16
CA PHE A 232 8.98 13.10 -5.09
C PHE A 232 10.19 13.06 -6.04
N VAL A 233 10.01 13.35 -7.33
CA VAL A 233 11.09 13.21 -8.32
C VAL A 233 12.20 14.23 -8.11
N PHE A 234 11.89 15.42 -7.59
CA PHE A 234 12.90 16.41 -7.19
C PHE A 234 13.50 16.16 -5.81
N ALA A 235 13.10 15.12 -5.08
CA ALA A 235 13.78 14.62 -3.89
C ALA A 235 14.72 13.46 -4.21
N PHE A 236 14.29 12.61 -5.15
CA PHE A 236 14.98 11.40 -5.61
C PHE A 236 15.17 11.47 -7.14
N PRO A 237 16.06 12.36 -7.63
CA PRO A 237 16.21 12.59 -9.07
C PRO A 237 16.79 11.39 -9.83
N ASP A 238 17.48 10.48 -9.13
CA ASP A 238 18.06 9.25 -9.64
C ASP A 238 17.17 8.02 -9.39
N ARG A 239 15.88 8.23 -9.07
CA ARG A 239 14.96 7.13 -8.78
C ARG A 239 14.90 6.12 -9.91
N GLY A 240 14.78 4.85 -9.57
CA GLY A 240 14.62 3.76 -10.53
C GLY A 240 13.73 2.66 -9.99
N VAL A 241 13.35 1.72 -10.87
CA VAL A 241 12.60 0.51 -10.55
C VAL A 241 13.58 -0.66 -10.52
N THR A 242 13.42 -1.60 -9.59
CA THR A 242 14.24 -2.81 -9.48
C THR A 242 13.54 -4.02 -10.09
N VAL A 243 12.56 -4.56 -9.37
CA VAL A 243 11.90 -5.84 -9.62
C VAL A 243 10.47 -5.75 -9.07
N ASP A 244 9.55 -6.42 -9.76
CA ASP A 244 8.16 -6.56 -9.34
C ASP A 244 7.97 -7.94 -8.71
N ILE A 245 7.20 -8.02 -7.62
CA ILE A 245 6.77 -9.31 -7.03
C ILE A 245 5.83 -10.02 -7.99
N ASN A 246 4.83 -9.29 -8.49
CA ASN A 246 3.92 -9.76 -9.51
C ASN A 246 3.29 -8.59 -10.25
N ILE A 247 2.75 -8.88 -11.44
CA ILE A 247 1.82 -8.00 -12.14
C ILE A 247 0.62 -8.84 -12.62
N LEU A 248 -0.58 -8.38 -12.29
CA LEU A 248 -1.84 -9.00 -12.73
C LEU A 248 -2.63 -8.00 -13.57
N ALA A 249 -3.31 -8.50 -14.60
CA ALA A 249 -4.23 -7.72 -15.42
C ALA A 249 -5.56 -8.45 -15.59
N GLN A 250 -6.64 -7.79 -15.18
CA GLN A 250 -7.99 -8.34 -15.21
C GLN A 250 -8.95 -7.29 -15.77
N ASN A 251 -9.28 -7.45 -17.05
CA ASN A 251 -10.13 -6.51 -17.80
C ASN A 251 -9.58 -5.08 -17.74
N ASP A 252 -10.23 -4.15 -17.05
CA ASP A 252 -9.80 -2.75 -16.96
C ASP A 252 -8.82 -2.50 -15.80
N TYR A 253 -8.55 -3.50 -14.98
CA TYR A 253 -7.68 -3.38 -13.82
C TYR A 253 -6.30 -3.97 -14.07
N VAL A 254 -5.29 -3.32 -13.51
CA VAL A 254 -3.92 -3.84 -13.40
C VAL A 254 -3.45 -3.62 -11.98
N SER A 255 -2.76 -4.60 -11.41
CA SER A 255 -2.07 -4.44 -10.12
C SER A 255 -0.62 -4.83 -10.26
N THR A 256 0.29 -4.10 -9.64
CA THR A 256 1.72 -4.43 -9.54
C THR A 256 2.27 -3.96 -8.20
N GLY A 257 3.43 -4.47 -7.79
CA GLY A 257 4.16 -3.93 -6.66
C GLY A 257 5.43 -4.71 -6.39
N GLY A 258 6.20 -4.23 -5.41
CA GLY A 258 7.48 -4.83 -5.04
C GLY A 258 7.89 -4.54 -3.60
N TRP A 259 8.81 -5.38 -3.11
CA TRP A 259 9.30 -5.37 -1.73
C TRP A 259 10.80 -5.70 -1.66
N PRO A 260 11.69 -4.77 -2.05
CA PRO A 260 11.44 -3.43 -2.58
C PRO A 260 11.12 -3.41 -4.08
N HIS A 261 10.50 -2.33 -4.55
CA HIS A 261 10.10 -2.09 -5.93
C HIS A 261 10.92 -1.00 -6.62
N MET A 262 11.34 0.01 -5.85
CA MET A 262 12.06 1.17 -6.37
C MET A 262 13.23 1.52 -5.46
N PHE A 263 14.14 2.34 -5.97
CA PHE A 263 15.24 2.92 -5.21
C PHE A 263 15.38 4.41 -5.55
N GLY A 264 16.12 5.14 -4.72
CA GLY A 264 16.54 6.51 -5.03
C GLY A 264 17.48 7.08 -3.97
N THR A 265 18.22 8.12 -4.32
CA THR A 265 19.13 8.83 -3.42
C THR A 265 18.54 10.20 -3.06
N HIS A 266 18.37 10.47 -1.75
CA HIS A 266 17.75 11.70 -1.24
C HIS A 266 18.71 12.89 -1.32
N THR A 267 18.98 13.34 -2.54
CA THR A 267 19.89 14.44 -2.90
C THR A 267 19.16 15.71 -3.31
N GLY A 268 17.87 15.58 -3.59
CA GLY A 268 17.04 16.62 -4.16
C GLY A 268 16.55 17.66 -3.14
N HIS A 269 16.07 18.79 -3.64
CA HIS A 269 15.81 20.01 -2.85
C HIS A 269 14.32 20.32 -2.64
N SER A 270 13.42 19.41 -2.99
CA SER A 270 11.97 19.67 -2.94
C SER A 270 11.39 19.78 -1.52
N GLY A 271 12.14 19.34 -0.50
CA GLY A 271 11.63 19.26 0.87
C GLY A 271 10.57 18.16 1.01
N TRP A 272 10.77 16.99 0.37
CA TRP A 272 9.82 15.88 0.43
C TRP A 272 9.53 15.49 1.88
N LEU A 273 8.25 15.49 2.24
CA LEU A 273 7.75 15.36 3.62
C LEU A 273 8.33 16.36 4.64
N GLY A 274 8.88 17.49 4.19
CA GLY A 274 9.52 18.50 5.04
C GLY A 274 10.98 18.19 5.38
N MET A 275 11.57 17.17 4.74
CA MET A 275 12.93 16.71 5.04
C MET A 275 13.97 17.44 4.21
N ALA A 276 15.11 17.74 4.83
CA ALA A 276 16.33 18.15 4.12
C ALA A 276 16.98 16.93 3.43
N PRO A 277 17.69 17.10 2.30
CA PRO A 277 18.41 16.02 1.64
C PRO A 277 19.42 15.38 2.59
N THR A 278 19.40 14.04 2.66
CA THR A 278 20.27 13.27 3.56
C THR A 278 21.43 12.61 2.82
N SER A 279 21.42 12.67 1.48
CA SER A 279 22.36 11.97 0.58
C SER A 279 22.36 10.45 0.72
N LYS A 280 21.40 9.87 1.46
CA LYS A 280 21.26 8.42 1.60
C LYS A 280 20.52 7.84 0.40
N ARG A 281 21.02 6.71 -0.09
CA ARG A 281 20.29 5.83 -1.01
C ARG A 281 19.35 4.95 -0.20
N ILE A 282 18.10 4.85 -0.63
CA ILE A 282 17.06 4.08 0.04
C ILE A 282 16.32 3.20 -0.96
N ASP A 283 15.73 2.13 -0.44
CA ASP A 283 14.82 1.24 -1.16
C ASP A 283 13.37 1.51 -0.74
N LEU A 284 12.44 1.40 -1.69
CA LEU A 284 11.04 1.75 -1.54
C LEU A 284 10.17 0.53 -1.78
N ARG A 285 9.22 0.30 -0.88
CA ARG A 285 8.16 -0.71 -1.02
C ARG A 285 6.92 0.01 -1.54
N VAL A 286 6.41 -0.42 -2.69
CA VAL A 286 5.30 0.24 -3.40
C VAL A 286 4.38 -0.80 -4.00
N MET A 287 3.07 -0.58 -3.94
CA MET A 287 2.04 -1.40 -4.56
C MET A 287 0.96 -0.51 -5.16
N ASP A 288 0.57 -0.81 -6.39
CA ASP A 288 -0.32 0.02 -7.18
C ASP A 288 -1.45 -0.83 -7.79
N PHE A 289 -2.66 -0.29 -7.75
CA PHE A 289 -3.80 -0.76 -8.53
C PHE A 289 -4.23 0.36 -9.48
N TRP A 290 -4.45 0.02 -10.75
CA TRP A 290 -4.78 0.93 -11.83
C TRP A 290 -6.14 0.55 -12.40
N ARG A 291 -6.94 1.54 -12.81
CA ARG A 291 -8.14 1.32 -13.64
C ARG A 291 -8.04 2.11 -14.94
N ARG A 292 -8.24 1.42 -16.05
CA ARG A 292 -8.40 1.99 -17.39
C ARG A 292 -9.86 2.37 -17.65
N GLU A 293 -10.08 3.48 -18.34
CA GLU A 293 -11.37 3.90 -18.89
C GLU A 293 -11.17 4.31 -20.35
N GLY A 294 -11.74 3.53 -21.29
CA GLY A 294 -11.46 3.72 -22.71
C GLY A 294 -9.98 3.46 -23.02
N ASP A 295 -9.29 4.45 -23.57
CA ASP A 295 -7.87 4.31 -23.97
C ASP A 295 -6.88 4.87 -22.93
N LEU A 296 -7.38 5.42 -21.81
CA LEU A 296 -6.57 6.14 -20.82
C LEU A 296 -6.82 5.60 -19.40
N LEU A 297 -5.86 5.82 -18.51
CA LEU A 297 -5.95 5.52 -17.08
C LEU A 297 -6.78 6.59 -16.37
N LYS A 298 -7.68 6.15 -15.47
CA LYS A 298 -8.67 7.00 -14.81
C LYS A 298 -8.51 7.05 -13.30
N GLU A 299 -8.13 5.95 -12.68
CA GLU A 299 -7.94 5.84 -11.24
C GLU A 299 -6.70 5.03 -10.91
N ASN A 300 -6.01 5.40 -9.83
CA ASN A 300 -4.86 4.66 -9.32
C ASN A 300 -4.81 4.69 -7.79
N TRP A 301 -4.85 3.51 -7.17
CA TRP A 301 -4.71 3.31 -5.72
C TRP A 301 -3.29 2.89 -5.43
N VAL A 302 -2.57 3.74 -4.70
CA VAL A 302 -1.15 3.55 -4.42
C VAL A 302 -0.92 3.39 -2.93
N ALA A 303 -0.07 2.44 -2.57
CA ALA A 303 0.46 2.26 -1.23
C ALA A 303 1.99 2.32 -1.27
N ILE A 304 2.56 3.12 -0.36
CA ILE A 304 4.01 3.31 -0.24
C ILE A 304 4.34 3.17 1.24
N ASP A 305 5.35 2.36 1.58
CA ASP A 305 5.86 2.26 2.95
C ASP A 305 6.72 3.50 3.28
N ILE A 306 6.05 4.65 3.41
CA ILE A 306 6.67 5.95 3.70
C ILE A 306 7.42 5.90 5.02
N ILE A 307 6.91 5.15 6.01
CA ILE A 307 7.56 5.01 7.31
C ILE A 307 8.92 4.31 7.15
N HIS A 308 8.99 3.23 6.37
CA HIS A 308 10.27 2.58 6.07
C HIS A 308 11.22 3.48 5.29
N MET A 309 10.71 4.31 4.37
CA MET A 309 11.53 5.30 3.67
C MET A 309 12.13 6.31 4.66
N LEU A 310 11.30 6.89 5.53
CA LEU A 310 11.73 7.87 6.52
C LEU A 310 12.74 7.28 7.51
N LEU A 311 12.55 6.04 7.94
CA LEU A 311 13.49 5.36 8.83
C LEU A 311 14.89 5.23 8.19
N GLN A 312 14.96 4.82 6.92
CA GLN A 312 16.24 4.75 6.19
C GLN A 312 16.89 6.14 6.08
N LEU A 313 16.08 7.19 5.90
CA LEU A 313 16.55 8.57 5.91
C LEU A 313 17.03 9.04 7.30
N GLY A 314 16.67 8.32 8.37
CA GLY A 314 17.05 8.62 9.76
C GLY A 314 15.97 9.31 10.57
N TYR A 315 14.72 9.23 10.11
CA TYR A 315 13.54 9.77 10.81
C TYR A 315 12.61 8.61 11.21
N ASP A 316 12.60 8.27 12.49
CA ASP A 316 11.75 7.20 13.03
C ASP A 316 10.38 7.78 13.41
N VAL A 317 9.36 7.51 12.59
CA VAL A 317 8.00 8.04 12.76
C VAL A 317 7.37 7.57 14.08
N PHE A 318 7.54 6.31 14.46
CA PHE A 318 6.95 5.78 15.69
C PHE A 318 7.64 6.34 16.93
N ALA A 319 8.97 6.50 16.90
CA ALA A 319 9.70 7.15 17.99
C ALA A 319 9.30 8.62 18.13
N GLN A 320 9.14 9.34 17.02
CA GLN A 320 8.70 10.75 17.03
C GLN A 320 7.27 10.91 17.55
N MET A 321 6.34 10.02 17.16
CA MET A 321 5.00 9.97 17.74
C MET A 321 5.05 9.74 19.26
N LYS A 322 5.88 8.78 19.71
CA LYS A 322 6.04 8.49 21.15
C LYS A 322 6.57 9.70 21.92
N GLU A 323 7.60 10.37 21.39
CA GLU A 323 8.17 11.59 21.98
C GLU A 323 7.13 12.72 22.08
N GLN A 324 6.27 12.90 21.07
CA GLN A 324 5.19 13.89 21.10
C GLN A 324 4.15 13.60 22.19
N LEU A 325 3.89 12.33 22.48
CA LEU A 325 2.90 11.91 23.48
C LEU A 325 3.45 11.96 24.91
N GLU A 326 4.70 11.51 25.11
CA GLU A 326 5.30 11.34 26.44
C GLU A 326 6.17 12.53 26.86
N GLY A 327 6.56 13.38 25.91
CA GLY A 327 7.58 14.41 26.08
C GLY A 327 9.00 13.89 25.81
N PRO A 328 9.97 14.80 25.60
CA PRO A 328 11.34 14.42 25.30
C PRO A 328 12.02 13.76 26.51
N THR A 329 12.74 12.66 26.27
CA THR A 329 13.61 12.05 27.28
C THR A 329 15.02 12.59 27.10
N TYR A 330 15.34 13.70 27.76
CA TYR A 330 16.71 14.19 27.86
C TYR A 330 17.41 13.44 29.00
N ALA A 331 18.00 12.28 28.69
CA ALA A 331 18.86 11.55 29.63
C ALA A 331 20.23 12.21 29.76
#